data_AF-A0A7W1VUG0-F1
#
_entry.id   AF-A0A7W1VUG0-F1
#
_cell.length_a   1.000
_cell.length_b   1.000
_cell.length_c   1.000
_cell.angle_alpha   90.00
_cell.angle_beta   90.00
_cell.angle_gamma   90.00
#
_symmetry.space_group_name_H-M   'P 1'
#
loop_
_entity.id
_entity.type
_entity.pdbx_description
1 polymer ?
#
loop_
_entity_poly.entity_id
_entity_poly.type
_entity_poly.pdbx_seq_one_letter_code
_entity_poly.pdbx_strand_id
1 'polypeptide(L)' 'MKTVKEQFIVDHHGKTVGVLLDLKTYSRLREAEEELSDVRAYDTAKPKITLELQRREYVSLSQLKKGRSVKRK' A
#
# COMPACT_ATOMS: atom_id res chain seq x y z
N MET A 1 -33.19 4.55 -7.64
CA MET A 1 -31.95 4.73 -6.85
C MET A 1 -32.21 4.15 -5.47
N LYS A 2 -31.59 3.02 -5.09
CA LYS A 2 -31.76 2.46 -3.75
C LYS A 2 -30.98 3.35 -2.77
N THR A 3 -31.70 4.08 -1.93
CA THR A 3 -31.17 4.73 -0.74
C THR A 3 -30.71 3.64 0.21
N VAL A 4 -29.43 3.27 0.14
CA VAL A 4 -28.83 2.38 1.14
C VAL A 4 -28.73 3.20 2.42
N LYS A 5 -29.72 3.07 3.30
CA LYS A 5 -29.61 3.55 4.67
C LYS A 5 -28.41 2.85 5.29
N GLU A 6 -27.47 3.62 5.81
CA GLU A 6 -26.29 3.13 6.52
C GLU A 6 -26.74 2.14 7.61
N GLN A 7 -26.19 0.93 7.57
CA GLN A 7 -26.55 -0.12 8.52
C GLN A 7 -25.44 -0.24 9.56
N PHE A 8 -25.81 -0.07 10.81
CA PHE A 8 -24.90 -0.11 11.95
C PHE A 8 -25.12 -1.39 12.74
N ILE A 9 -24.02 -1.99 13.18
CA ILE A 9 -24.03 -3.08 14.16
C ILE A 9 -23.93 -2.42 15.53
N VAL A 10 -24.91 -2.68 16.40
CA VAL A 10 -24.95 -2.16 17.77
C VAL A 10 -24.72 -3.30 18.77
N ASP A 11 -24.11 -2.99 19.91
CA ASP A 11 -23.99 -3.91 21.03
C ASP A 11 -25.29 -3.98 21.86
N HIS A 12 -25.26 -4.79 22.92
CA HIS A 12 -26.38 -4.97 23.85
C HIS A 12 -26.72 -3.72 24.67
N HIS A 13 -25.83 -2.72 24.71
CA HIS A 13 -26.07 -1.41 25.33
C HIS A 13 -26.53 -0.36 24.32
N GLY A 14 -26.70 -0.72 23.04
CA GLY A 14 -27.08 0.19 21.96
C GLY A 14 -25.94 1.04 21.41
N LYS A 15 -24.68 0.74 21.76
CA LYS A 15 -23.51 1.43 21.22
C LYS A 15 -23.14 0.84 19.86
N THR A 16 -22.89 1.71 18.88
CA THR A 16 -22.42 1.30 17.56
C THR A 16 -21.01 0.71 17.63
N VAL A 17 -20.86 -0.54 17.22
CA VAL A 17 -19.58 -1.27 17.18
C VAL A 17 -19.09 -1.54 15.76
N GLY A 18 -19.94 -1.40 14.74
CA GLY A 18 -19.54 -1.64 13.36
C GLY A 18 -20.53 -1.08 12.34
N VAL A 19 -20.15 -1.18 11.08
CA VAL A 19 -20.97 -0.79 9.92
C VAL A 19 -21.04 -1.97 8.97
N LEU A 20 -22.23 -2.26 8.45
CA LEU A 20 -22.42 -3.24 7.39
C LEU A 20 -22.24 -2.56 6.04
N LEU A 21 -21.28 -3.07 5.27
CA LEU A 21 -20.98 -2.60 3.93
C LEU A 21 -21.35 -3.67 2.91
N ASP A 22 -21.82 -3.24 1.74
CA ASP A 22 -21.86 -4.16 0.60
C ASP A 22 -20.43 -4.49 0.13
N LEU A 23 -20.28 -5.64 -0.52
CA LEU A 23 -18.98 -6.15 -0.94
C LEU A 23 -18.24 -5.18 -1.89
N LYS A 24 -18.97 -4.46 -2.76
CA LYS A 24 -18.34 -3.53 -3.71
C LYS A 24 -17.73 -2.34 -2.96
N THR A 25 -18.46 -1.82 -1.98
CA THR A 25 -18.00 -0.72 -1.12
C THR A 25 -16.82 -1.16 -0.27
N TYR A 26 -16.88 -2.35 0.34
CA TYR A 26 -15.77 -2.92 1.09
C TYR A 26 -14.51 -3.08 0.23
N SER A 27 -14.61 -3.72 -0.93
CA SER A 27 -13.45 -3.93 -1.81
C SER A 27 -12.80 -2.63 -2.25
N ARG A 28 -13.60 -1.60 -2.58
CA ARG A 28 -13.07 -0.28 -2.95
C ARG A 28 -12.31 0.38 -1.80
N LEU A 29 -12.83 0.30 -0.57
CA LEU A 29 -12.14 0.86 0.60
C LEU A 29 -10.84 0.09 0.89
N ARG A 30 -10.84 -1.22 0.69
CA ARG A 30 -9.66 -2.06 0.87
C ARG A 30 -8.56 -1.73 -0.14
N GLU A 31 -8.90 -1.59 -1.41
CA GLU A 31 -7.96 -1.19 -2.47
C GLU A 31 -7.34 0.19 -2.16
N ALA A 32 -8.15 1.16 -1.74
CA ALA A 32 -7.66 2.48 -1.34
C ALA A 32 -6.75 2.44 -0.11
N GLU A 33 -6.99 1.52 0.84
CA GLU A 33 -6.10 1.31 1.99
C GLU A 33 -4.73 0.75 1.56
N GLU A 34 -4.72 -0.20 0.64
CA GLU A 34 -3.50 -0.80 0.09
C GLU A 34 -2.66 0.24 -0.66
N GLU A 35 -3.29 1.04 -1.54
CA GLU A 35 -2.64 2.16 -2.21
C GLU A 35 -2.06 3.18 -1.21
N LEU A 36 -2.81 3.52 -0.16
CA LEU A 36 -2.34 4.45 0.87
C LEU A 36 -1.15 3.89 1.65
N SER A 37 -1.13 2.58 1.90
CA SER A 37 0.01 1.90 2.52
C SER A 37 1.26 2.01 1.66
N ASP A 38 1.16 1.82 0.34
CA ASP A 38 2.28 1.96 -0.58
C ASP A 38 2.83 3.40 -0.62
N VAL A 39 1.96 4.41 -0.61
CA VAL A 39 2.37 5.81 -0.51
C VAL A 39 3.14 6.07 0.77
N ARG A 40 2.66 5.58 1.92
CA ARG A 40 3.35 5.72 3.22
C ARG A 40 4.69 5.01 3.24
N ALA A 41 4.78 3.81 2.65
CA ALA A 41 6.03 3.07 2.53
C ALA A 41 7.05 3.84 1.67
N TYR A 42 6.61 4.42 0.56
CA TYR A 42 7.43 5.29 -0.28
C TYR A 42 7.92 6.52 0.49
N ASP A 43 7.03 7.25 1.16
CA ASP A 43 7.40 8.45 1.93
C ASP A 43 8.41 8.14 3.04
N THR A 44 8.29 6.98 3.68
CA THR A 44 9.25 6.50 4.68
C THR A 44 10.61 6.15 4.08
N ALA A 45 10.61 5.52 2.89
CA ALA A 45 11.85 5.08 2.23
C ALA A 45 12.58 6.21 1.49
N LYS A 46 11.85 7.19 0.95
CA LYS A 46 12.37 8.24 0.07
C LYS A 46 13.55 9.03 0.65
N PRO A 47 13.57 9.46 1.93
CA PRO A 47 14.70 10.20 2.48
C PRO A 47 16.00 9.39 2.43
N LYS A 48 15.93 8.11 2.85
CA LYS A 48 17.08 7.21 2.85
C LYS A 48 17.61 6.98 1.43
N ILE A 49 16.70 6.65 0.49
CA ILE A 49 17.06 6.42 -0.91
C ILE A 49 17.68 7.68 -1.52
N THR A 50 17.16 8.87 -1.20
CA THR A 50 17.71 10.14 -1.68
C THR A 50 19.16 10.35 -1.22
N LEU A 51 19.48 10.00 0.03
CA LEU A 51 20.84 10.06 0.55
C LEU A 51 21.77 9.06 -0.14
N GLU A 52 21.32 7.83 -0.36
CA GLU A 52 22.08 6.80 -1.09
C GLU A 52 22.39 7.23 -2.53
N LEU A 53 21.41 7.85 -3.21
CA LEU A 53 21.58 8.41 -4.55
C LEU A 53 22.62 9.54 -4.57
N GLN A 54 22.57 10.46 -3.61
CA GLN A 54 23.57 11.53 -3.48
C GLN A 54 24.97 10.98 -3.23
N ARG A 55 25.08 9.93 -2.41
CA ARG A 55 26.34 9.22 -2.12
C ARG A 55 26.82 8.32 -3.27
N ARG A 56 26.03 8.22 -4.34
CA ARG A 56 26.27 7.32 -5.48
C ARG A 56 26.35 5.85 -5.07
N GLU A 57 25.68 5.47 -3.99
CA GLU A 57 25.59 4.11 -3.47
C GLU A 57 24.49 3.32 -4.21
N TYR A 58 24.59 3.26 -5.53
CA TYR A 58 23.64 2.51 -6.36
C TYR A 58 24.34 1.73 -7.46
N VAL A 59 23.69 0.66 -7.92
CA VAL A 59 24.13 -0.14 -9.07
C VAL A 59 23.10 0.00 -10.18
N SER A 60 23.56 0.28 -11.39
CA SER A 60 22.67 0.37 -12.54
C SER A 60 22.27 -1.01 -13.06
N LEU A 61 21.13 -1.08 -13.75
CA LEU A 61 20.67 -2.33 -14.36
C LEU A 61 21.68 -2.91 -15.38
N SER A 62 22.47 -2.07 -16.05
CA SER A 62 23.50 -2.53 -16.98
C SER A 62 24.68 -3.18 -16.25
N GLN A 63 25.08 -2.66 -15.10
CA GLN A 63 26.11 -3.24 -14.23
C GLN A 63 25.63 -4.58 -13.62
N LEU A 64 24.37 -4.65 -13.17
CA LEU A 64 23.79 -5.88 -12.63
C LEU A 64 23.69 -6.99 -13.67
N LYS A 65 23.28 -6.67 -14.91
CA LYS A 65 23.20 -7.64 -16.02
C LYS A 65 24.58 -8.20 -16.38
N LYS A 66 25.62 -7.36 -16.43
CA LYS A 66 27.01 -7.79 -16.67
C LYS A 66 27.52 -8.73 -15.57
N GLY A 67 27.23 -8.44 -14.30
CA GLY A 67 27.61 -9.33 -13.20
C GLY A 67 26.92 -10.70 -13.25
N ARG A 68 25.65 -10.75 -13.67
CA ARG A 68 24.88 -12.00 -13.82
C ARG A 68 25.33 -12.85 -15.01
N SER A 69 25.81 -12.24 -16.10
CA SER A 69 26.36 -13.00 -17.24
C SER A 69 27.74 -13.58 -16.94
N VAL A 70 28.55 -12.92 -16.11
CA VAL A 70 29.88 -13.42 -15.70
C VAL A 70 29.77 -14.63 -14.77
N LYS A 71 28.76 -14.69 -13.89
CA LYS A 71 28.57 -15.81 -12.94
C LYS A 71 27.95 -17.08 -13.54
N ARG A 72 27.56 -17.06 -14.83
CA ARG A 72 26.96 -18.18 -15.57
C ARG A 72 27.94 -18.88 -16.53
N LYS A 73 29.21 -18.48 -16.56
CA LYS A 73 30.31 -19.19 -17.24
C LYS A 73 31.17 -19.89 -16.21
#